data_AF-A0A7S0NX41-F1
#
_entry.id   AF-A0A7S0NX41-F1
#
_cell.length_a   1.000
_cell.length_b   1.000
_cell.length_c   1.000
_cell.angle_alpha   90.00
_cell.angle_beta   90.00
_cell.angle_gamma   90.00
#
_symmetry.space_group_name_H-M   'P 1'
#
loop_
_entity.id
_entity.type
_entity.pdbx_description
1 polymer ?
#
loop_
_entity_poly.entity_id
_entity_poly.type
_entity_poly.pdbx_seq_one_letter_code
_entity_poly.pdbx_strand_id
1 'polypeptide(L)'
;DLFVKGVGGFQQPRLAKSSGATTLRTWSTNDALRVLDDAEEVGLSVVMGIYVTPVKGYEVNVYGERSSQRQLERLTKVRSDVRAIRNHPALLMWMVGNELTSGSQNTLANDIAWMHINDICRVVAEEDFGHHPIGSVVAASSSLEQTIDAVLLHAPLVQVLGVNAYHSMAGLPSRIVSAGWMLPVMITEYGPRLGSSRGAAQAPWGALIEPSTTEKKPLYAQMWQELLRDPEASSIVGTFPFSWGWKWQYTPTWLFAFNQWAPSNFTCTDRRPKVGGRPAFCAAPVEWSAIVDFVAEVYDGVYGRP
;
A
#
# COMPACT_ATOMS: atom_id res chain seq x y z
N ASP A 1 -14.03 19.34 2.61
CA ASP A 1 -14.13 17.86 2.53
C ASP A 1 -13.14 17.32 1.52
N LEU A 2 -11.90 17.04 1.94
CA LEU A 2 -10.85 16.53 1.05
C LEU A 2 -10.60 15.05 1.35
N PHE A 3 -11.44 14.18 0.80
CA PHE A 3 -11.19 12.75 0.80
C PHE A 3 -10.22 12.40 -0.34
N VAL A 4 -9.12 11.73 -0.03
CA VAL A 4 -8.10 11.33 -1.01
C VAL A 4 -8.58 10.11 -1.80
N LYS A 5 -8.88 10.33 -3.08
CA LYS A 5 -9.29 9.30 -4.04
C LYS A 5 -8.05 8.72 -4.70
N GLY A 6 -7.42 7.79 -4.01
CA GLY A 6 -6.12 7.26 -4.37
C GLY A 6 -6.15 6.12 -5.38
N VAL A 7 -5.02 5.79 -5.98
CA VAL A 7 -4.78 4.46 -6.57
C VAL A 7 -3.39 3.96 -6.17
N GLY A 8 -3.29 2.68 -5.82
CA GLY A 8 -2.05 2.07 -5.36
C GLY A 8 -1.09 1.76 -6.51
N GLY A 9 -0.36 2.78 -6.98
CA GLY A 9 0.61 2.70 -8.07
C GLY A 9 0.67 4.01 -8.87
N PHE A 10 1.56 4.08 -9.86
CA PHE A 10 1.81 5.29 -10.65
C PHE A 10 1.76 5.07 -12.17
N GLN A 11 1.39 3.87 -12.62
CA GLN A 11 1.27 3.59 -14.05
C GLN A 11 -0.07 4.10 -14.58
N GLN A 12 -0.13 4.45 -15.87
CA GLN A 12 -1.36 4.94 -16.54
C GLN A 12 -2.05 6.11 -15.80
N PRO A 13 -1.35 7.24 -15.54
CA PRO A 13 -1.89 8.35 -14.76
C PRO A 13 -3.13 9.00 -15.41
N ARG A 14 -3.18 9.10 -16.75
CA ARG A 14 -4.38 9.58 -17.47
C ARG A 14 -5.61 8.72 -17.20
N LEU A 15 -5.43 7.40 -17.17
CA LEU A 15 -6.52 6.47 -16.89
C LEU A 15 -6.96 6.55 -15.43
N ALA A 16 -6.01 6.72 -14.49
CA ALA A 16 -6.35 6.94 -13.08
C ALA A 16 -7.24 8.19 -12.93
N LYS A 17 -6.83 9.29 -13.58
CA LYS A 17 -7.58 10.54 -13.59
C LYS A 17 -8.97 10.38 -14.19
N SER A 18 -9.09 9.73 -15.34
CA SER A 18 -10.39 9.50 -15.99
C SER A 18 -11.29 8.55 -15.20
N SER A 19 -10.73 7.74 -14.31
CA SER A 19 -11.45 6.85 -13.38
C SER A 19 -11.85 7.56 -12.07
N GLY A 20 -11.72 8.88 -12.00
CA GLY A 20 -12.12 9.66 -10.82
C GLY A 20 -11.07 9.73 -9.69
N ALA A 21 -9.88 9.15 -9.88
CA ALA A 21 -8.80 9.29 -8.91
C ALA A 21 -8.24 10.72 -8.89
N THR A 22 -7.76 11.13 -7.72
CA THR A 22 -7.07 12.41 -7.50
C THR A 22 -5.61 12.22 -7.14
N THR A 23 -5.21 11.01 -6.76
CA THR A 23 -3.90 10.79 -6.13
C THR A 23 -3.29 9.43 -6.48
N LEU A 24 -2.00 9.40 -6.77
CA LEU A 24 -1.20 8.19 -6.95
C LEU A 24 -0.44 7.88 -5.64
N ARG A 25 -0.09 6.62 -5.41
CA ARG A 25 0.80 6.22 -4.31
C ARG A 25 2.01 5.46 -4.82
N THR A 26 3.20 5.81 -4.30
CA THR A 26 4.46 5.11 -4.57
C THR A 26 5.01 4.47 -3.28
N TRP A 27 6.04 3.62 -3.40
CA TRP A 27 6.70 2.95 -2.27
C TRP A 27 8.16 3.38 -2.07
N SER A 28 8.68 4.24 -2.95
CA SER A 28 10.05 4.71 -2.93
C SER A 28 10.18 6.00 -3.73
N THR A 29 11.27 6.72 -3.49
CA THR A 29 11.70 7.91 -4.23
C THR A 29 12.37 7.58 -5.58
N ASN A 30 12.44 6.30 -5.97
CA ASN A 30 12.93 5.90 -7.28
C ASN A 30 12.01 6.47 -8.38
N ASP A 31 12.61 7.08 -9.40
CA ASP A 31 11.91 7.79 -10.49
C ASP A 31 10.92 8.87 -10.00
N ALA A 32 11.09 9.40 -8.79
CA ALA A 32 10.12 10.30 -8.17
C ALA A 32 9.80 11.52 -9.03
N LEU A 33 10.81 12.17 -9.63
CA LEU A 33 10.62 13.35 -10.45
C LEU A 33 9.73 13.03 -11.66
N ARG A 34 10.04 11.97 -12.41
CA ARG A 34 9.21 11.53 -13.54
C ARG A 34 7.77 11.24 -13.11
N VAL A 35 7.58 10.54 -11.99
CA VAL A 35 6.24 10.21 -11.49
C VAL A 35 5.46 11.46 -11.09
N LEU A 36 6.13 12.44 -10.48
CA LEU A 36 5.54 13.71 -10.09
C LEU A 36 5.20 14.58 -11.30
N ASP A 37 6.08 14.66 -12.29
CA ASP A 37 5.84 15.37 -13.57
C ASP A 37 4.63 14.75 -14.30
N ASP A 38 4.61 13.41 -14.42
CA ASP A 38 3.52 12.66 -15.07
C ASP A 38 2.17 12.87 -14.35
N ALA A 39 2.19 13.00 -13.02
CA ALA A 39 1.00 13.26 -12.21
C ALA A 39 0.51 14.71 -12.37
N GLU A 40 1.43 15.69 -12.34
CA GLU A 40 1.12 17.09 -12.54
C GLU A 40 0.47 17.33 -13.91
N GLU A 41 0.99 16.70 -14.96
CA GLU A 41 0.49 16.84 -16.34
C GLU A 41 -1.01 16.53 -16.46
N VAL A 42 -1.53 15.65 -15.61
CA VAL A 42 -2.94 15.22 -15.60
C VAL A 42 -3.73 15.74 -14.39
N GLY A 43 -3.13 16.62 -13.58
CA GLY A 43 -3.74 17.18 -12.38
C GLY A 43 -4.04 16.14 -11.30
N LEU A 44 -3.11 15.21 -11.08
CA LEU A 44 -3.07 14.29 -9.95
C LEU A 44 -2.01 14.73 -8.94
N SER A 45 -2.20 14.36 -7.68
CA SER A 45 -1.17 14.46 -6.65
C SER A 45 -0.52 13.10 -6.38
N VAL A 46 0.56 13.06 -5.60
CA VAL A 46 1.32 11.85 -5.29
C VAL A 46 1.59 11.75 -3.79
N VAL A 47 1.19 10.63 -3.20
CA VAL A 47 1.71 10.15 -1.91
C VAL A 47 3.05 9.47 -2.17
N MET A 48 4.14 10.14 -1.81
CA MET A 48 5.49 9.69 -2.13
C MET A 48 6.04 8.76 -1.05
N GLY A 49 6.31 7.52 -1.42
CA GLY A 49 6.92 6.55 -0.53
C GLY A 49 8.42 6.80 -0.31
N ILE A 50 8.90 6.60 0.91
CA ILE A 50 10.34 6.48 1.21
C ILE A 50 10.59 5.04 1.62
N TYR A 51 11.35 4.31 0.81
CA TYR A 51 11.59 2.89 1.06
C TYR A 51 12.43 2.68 2.32
N VAL A 52 11.98 1.77 3.16
CA VAL A 52 12.71 1.29 4.34
C VAL A 52 12.66 -0.23 4.34
N THR A 53 13.81 -0.87 4.56
CA THR A 53 13.92 -2.32 4.55
C THR A 53 13.07 -2.93 5.67
N PRO A 54 12.07 -3.79 5.37
CA PRO A 54 11.26 -4.43 6.41
C PRO A 54 12.06 -5.45 7.22
N VAL A 55 11.67 -5.66 8.48
CA VAL A 55 12.19 -6.72 9.35
C VAL A 55 11.50 -8.04 9.04
N LYS A 56 12.25 -9.14 8.95
CA LYS A 56 11.72 -10.47 8.64
C LYS A 56 12.19 -11.53 9.63
N GLY A 57 11.30 -12.47 9.92
CA GLY A 57 11.61 -13.65 10.74
C GLY A 57 12.05 -13.27 12.15
N TYR A 58 13.23 -13.75 12.55
CA TYR A 58 13.81 -13.56 13.89
C TYR A 58 14.98 -12.56 13.89
N GLU A 59 15.11 -11.74 12.85
CA GLU A 59 16.12 -10.68 12.80
C GLU A 59 16.00 -9.78 14.04
N VAL A 60 17.15 -9.39 14.61
CA VAL A 60 17.21 -8.58 15.84
C VAL A 60 17.46 -7.11 15.52
N ASN A 61 18.32 -6.81 14.55
CA ASN A 61 18.58 -5.44 14.10
C ASN A 61 19.04 -5.40 12.63
N VAL A 62 18.12 -5.05 11.73
CA VAL A 62 18.37 -4.92 10.28
C VAL A 62 19.08 -3.61 9.91
N TYR A 63 19.00 -2.60 10.77
CA TYR A 63 19.50 -1.26 10.51
C TYR A 63 20.92 -1.04 11.03
N GLY A 64 21.40 -1.91 11.93
CA GLY A 64 22.70 -1.79 12.59
C GLY A 64 22.66 -0.75 13.71
N GLU A 65 23.82 -0.38 14.23
CA GLU A 65 23.92 0.67 15.24
C GLU A 65 23.47 2.03 14.68
N ARG A 66 22.75 2.82 15.48
CA ARG A 66 22.22 4.13 15.04
C ARG A 66 23.32 5.11 14.63
N SER A 67 24.51 5.00 15.23
CA SER A 67 25.71 5.78 14.92
C SER A 67 26.57 5.20 13.79
N SER A 68 26.19 4.04 13.23
CA SER A 68 26.98 3.41 12.18
C SER A 68 27.04 4.27 10.92
N GLN A 69 28.17 4.21 10.22
CA GLN A 69 28.36 4.91 8.94
C GLN A 69 27.25 4.57 7.93
N ARG A 70 26.84 3.30 7.87
CA ARG A 70 25.74 2.85 7.00
C ARG A 70 24.41 3.55 7.32
N GLN A 71 24.14 3.80 8.60
CA GLN A 71 22.93 4.51 9.01
C GLN A 71 22.98 5.98 8.63
N LEU A 72 24.14 6.64 8.78
CA LEU A 72 24.35 8.01 8.34
C LEU A 72 24.19 8.16 6.83
N GLU A 73 24.71 7.21 6.05
CA GLU A 73 24.56 7.18 4.59
C GLU A 73 23.10 7.06 4.15
N ARG A 74 22.31 6.20 4.82
CA ARG A 74 20.86 6.09 4.56
C ARG A 74 20.14 7.41 4.81
N LEU A 75 20.37 8.04 5.97
CA LEU A 75 19.75 9.32 6.31
C LEU A 75 20.18 10.45 5.37
N THR A 76 21.45 10.45 4.94
CA THR A 76 21.97 11.39 3.94
C THR A 76 21.29 11.20 2.59
N LYS A 77 21.07 9.95 2.16
CA LYS A 77 20.33 9.65 0.93
C LYS A 77 18.89 10.16 1.03
N VAL A 78 18.18 9.87 2.11
CA VAL A 78 16.81 10.38 2.35
C VAL A 78 16.79 11.90 2.24
N ARG A 79 17.73 12.60 2.91
CA ARG A 79 17.82 14.06 2.86
C ARG A 79 17.97 14.58 1.42
N SER A 80 18.84 13.94 0.64
CA SER A 80 19.04 14.29 -0.77
C SER A 80 17.77 14.06 -1.61
N ASP A 81 17.11 12.91 -1.43
CA ASP A 81 15.89 12.59 -2.17
C ASP A 81 14.76 13.57 -1.84
N VAL A 82 14.56 13.92 -0.56
CA VAL A 82 13.54 14.89 -0.13
C VAL A 82 13.81 16.27 -0.73
N ARG A 83 15.04 16.78 -0.60
CA ARG A 83 15.43 18.08 -1.17
C ARG A 83 15.17 18.19 -2.67
N ALA A 84 15.34 17.08 -3.40
CA ALA A 84 15.19 17.07 -4.85
C ALA A 84 13.75 17.30 -5.31
N ILE A 85 12.74 16.90 -4.51
CA ILE A 85 11.34 16.86 -4.96
C ILE A 85 10.34 17.55 -4.03
N ARG A 86 10.74 18.00 -2.83
CA ARG A 86 9.81 18.58 -1.83
C ARG A 86 8.99 19.77 -2.32
N ASN A 87 9.50 20.52 -3.30
CA ASN A 87 8.81 21.70 -3.84
C ASN A 87 7.95 21.38 -5.06
N HIS A 88 7.81 20.11 -5.44
CA HIS A 88 7.05 19.72 -6.61
C HIS A 88 5.54 19.87 -6.35
N PRO A 89 4.77 20.56 -7.21
CA PRO A 89 3.36 20.88 -6.94
C PRO A 89 2.45 19.64 -6.86
N ALA A 90 2.80 18.56 -7.56
CA ALA A 90 2.09 17.28 -7.43
C ALA A 90 2.38 16.51 -6.13
N LEU A 91 3.35 16.88 -5.30
CA LEU A 91 3.61 16.16 -4.05
C LEU A 91 2.49 16.44 -3.04
N LEU A 92 1.86 15.38 -2.50
CA LEU A 92 0.81 15.52 -1.49
C LEU A 92 1.35 15.32 -0.07
N MET A 93 2.10 14.23 0.13
CA MET A 93 2.64 13.83 1.44
C MET A 93 3.71 12.76 1.29
N TRP A 94 4.44 12.52 2.38
CA TRP A 94 5.44 11.47 2.48
C TRP A 94 4.90 10.25 3.22
N MET A 95 5.16 9.04 2.72
CA MET A 95 4.89 7.79 3.41
C MET A 95 6.19 7.03 3.65
N VAL A 96 6.68 7.07 4.88
CA VAL A 96 7.95 6.46 5.28
C VAL A 96 7.72 4.99 5.60
N GLY A 97 8.31 4.11 4.82
CA GLY A 97 8.21 2.66 5.03
C GLY A 97 6.88 2.04 4.61
N ASN A 98 6.85 0.71 4.57
CA ASN A 98 5.65 -0.08 4.26
C ASN A 98 5.66 -1.43 5.00
N GLU A 99 4.74 -1.60 5.95
CA GLU A 99 4.51 -2.84 6.70
C GLU A 99 5.80 -3.41 7.34
N LEU A 100 6.60 -2.55 7.96
CA LEU A 100 7.97 -2.86 8.39
C LEU A 100 8.08 -4.10 9.27
N THR A 101 7.08 -4.33 10.13
CA THR A 101 7.09 -5.34 11.19
C THR A 101 6.18 -6.52 10.87
N SER A 102 5.43 -6.49 9.76
CA SER A 102 4.41 -7.50 9.41
C SER A 102 4.94 -8.93 9.30
N GLY A 103 6.23 -9.09 8.97
CA GLY A 103 6.89 -10.38 8.84
C GLY A 103 7.84 -10.72 9.99
N SER A 104 7.87 -9.89 11.04
CA SER A 104 8.76 -10.05 12.19
C SER A 104 8.06 -10.83 13.30
N GLN A 105 8.83 -11.66 14.00
CA GLN A 105 8.41 -12.35 15.22
C GLN A 105 9.16 -11.82 16.46
N ASN A 106 9.85 -10.68 16.33
CA ASN A 106 10.70 -10.11 17.36
C ASN A 106 10.26 -8.68 17.72
N THR A 107 9.73 -8.51 18.93
CA THR A 107 9.27 -7.20 19.44
C THR A 107 10.38 -6.16 19.53
N LEU A 108 11.57 -6.53 20.00
CA LEU A 108 12.70 -5.60 20.08
C LEU A 108 13.10 -5.09 18.69
N ALA A 109 13.11 -5.98 17.70
CA ALA A 109 13.40 -5.59 16.32
C ALA A 109 12.32 -4.67 15.74
N ASN A 110 11.05 -4.85 16.15
CA ASN A 110 9.95 -3.98 15.77
C ASN A 110 10.10 -2.58 16.36
N ASP A 111 10.46 -2.47 17.65
CA ASP A 111 10.69 -1.19 18.31
C ASP A 111 11.85 -0.44 17.66
N ILE A 112 12.96 -1.13 17.38
CA ILE A 112 14.11 -0.56 16.64
C ILE A 112 13.69 -0.08 15.25
N ALA A 113 12.81 -0.82 14.57
CA ALA A 113 12.30 -0.42 13.26
C ALA A 113 11.48 0.87 13.33
N TRP A 114 10.62 1.04 14.34
CA TRP A 114 9.85 2.26 14.52
C TRP A 114 10.70 3.45 14.98
N MET A 115 11.73 3.23 15.80
CA MET A 115 12.72 4.27 16.10
C MET A 115 13.46 4.72 14.82
N HIS A 116 13.77 3.79 13.92
CA HIS A 116 14.39 4.09 12.64
C HIS A 116 13.45 4.86 11.69
N ILE A 117 12.15 4.51 11.66
CA ILE A 117 11.12 5.32 10.98
C ILE A 117 11.13 6.75 11.50
N ASN A 118 11.19 6.94 12.81
CA ASN A 118 11.21 8.27 13.41
C ASN A 118 12.46 9.07 13.06
N ASP A 119 13.63 8.42 12.98
CA ASP A 119 14.86 9.06 12.51
C ASP A 119 14.72 9.57 11.06
N ILE A 120 14.05 8.82 10.20
CA ILE A 120 13.75 9.24 8.83
C ILE A 120 12.72 10.37 8.82
N CYS A 121 11.64 10.24 9.59
CA CYS A 121 10.61 11.29 9.71
C CYS A 121 11.21 12.62 10.19
N ARG A 122 12.20 12.57 11.09
CA ARG A 122 12.94 13.76 11.53
C ARG A 122 13.72 14.40 10.39
N VAL A 123 14.42 13.61 9.57
CA VAL A 123 15.11 14.13 8.37
C VAL A 123 14.12 14.78 7.40
N VAL A 124 12.98 14.13 7.15
CA VAL A 124 11.92 14.70 6.28
C VAL A 124 11.38 16.00 6.86
N ALA A 125 11.06 16.02 8.17
CA ALA A 125 10.54 17.20 8.86
C ALA A 125 11.54 18.37 8.85
N GLU A 126 12.85 18.11 8.98
CA GLU A 126 13.89 19.13 8.88
C GLU A 126 14.00 19.73 7.47
N GLU A 127 13.77 18.92 6.44
CA GLU A 127 13.86 19.35 5.04
C GLU A 127 12.56 19.94 4.49
N ASP A 128 11.41 19.53 4.99
CA ASP A 128 10.09 19.86 4.40
C ASP A 128 9.11 20.41 5.46
N PHE A 129 9.67 21.15 6.41
CA PHE A 129 8.94 21.66 7.57
C PHE A 129 7.76 22.54 7.15
N GLY A 130 6.55 22.17 7.58
CA GLY A 130 5.34 22.98 7.40
C GLY A 130 4.69 22.87 6.01
N HIS A 131 5.18 21.99 5.14
CA HIS A 131 4.66 21.84 3.77
C HIS A 131 3.83 20.57 3.60
N HIS A 132 4.44 19.39 3.75
CA HIS A 132 3.78 18.11 3.49
C HIS A 132 3.68 17.24 4.74
N PRO A 133 2.54 16.57 5.00
CA PRO A 133 2.41 15.61 6.08
C PRO A 133 3.38 14.42 5.94
N ILE A 134 3.76 13.84 7.07
CA ILE A 134 4.61 12.65 7.13
C ILE A 134 3.80 11.50 7.71
N GLY A 135 3.66 10.42 6.96
CA GLY A 135 2.98 9.20 7.39
C GLY A 135 3.88 7.97 7.40
N SER A 136 3.37 6.88 7.93
CA SER A 136 3.97 5.54 7.80
C SER A 136 2.88 4.49 7.67
N VAL A 137 3.22 3.33 7.12
CA VAL A 137 2.24 2.31 6.70
C VAL A 137 2.38 1.03 7.50
N VAL A 138 1.28 0.58 8.11
CA VAL A 138 1.15 -0.68 8.86
C VAL A 138 0.27 -1.69 8.12
N ALA A 139 0.38 -2.97 8.47
CA ALA A 139 -0.52 -4.00 7.97
C ALA A 139 -1.75 -4.14 8.90
N ALA A 140 -2.95 -4.28 8.33
CA ALA A 140 -4.15 -4.65 9.07
C ALA A 140 -4.09 -6.14 9.48
N SER A 141 -3.24 -6.45 10.46
CA SER A 141 -3.03 -7.81 10.96
C SER A 141 -3.77 -8.05 12.28
N SER A 142 -3.61 -9.25 12.84
CA SER A 142 -4.03 -9.57 14.20
C SER A 142 -3.21 -8.86 15.27
N SER A 143 -2.08 -8.23 14.90
CA SER A 143 -1.19 -7.50 15.79
C SER A 143 -1.23 -5.98 15.54
N LEU A 144 -2.32 -5.48 14.94
CA LEU A 144 -2.44 -4.08 14.53
C LEU A 144 -2.33 -3.14 15.74
N GLU A 145 -3.04 -3.46 16.82
CA GLU A 145 -3.08 -2.66 18.05
C GLU A 145 -1.69 -2.54 18.67
N GLN A 146 -0.94 -3.64 18.82
CA GLN A 146 0.44 -3.60 19.32
C GLN A 146 1.37 -2.85 18.36
N THR A 147 1.09 -2.89 17.06
CA THR A 147 1.86 -2.12 16.08
C THR A 147 1.59 -0.62 16.24
N ILE A 148 0.33 -0.23 16.45
CA ILE A 148 -0.06 1.16 16.72
C ILE A 148 0.59 1.65 18.02
N ASP A 149 0.59 0.84 19.09
CA ASP A 149 1.28 1.18 20.35
C ASP A 149 2.77 1.48 20.11
N ALA A 150 3.45 0.65 19.31
CA ALA A 150 4.85 0.85 18.97
C ALA A 150 5.08 2.11 18.11
N VAL A 151 4.16 2.44 17.19
CA VAL A 151 4.21 3.69 16.42
C VAL A 151 4.08 4.89 17.33
N LEU A 152 3.07 4.90 18.22
CA LEU A 152 2.83 6.00 19.16
C LEU A 152 4.04 6.21 20.10
N LEU A 153 4.67 5.12 20.54
CA LEU A 153 5.81 5.17 21.46
C LEU A 153 7.12 5.58 20.78
N HIS A 154 7.40 5.05 19.59
CA HIS A 154 8.72 5.14 18.96
C HIS A 154 8.78 6.05 17.74
N ALA A 155 7.65 6.40 17.13
CA ALA A 155 7.56 7.21 15.92
C ALA A 155 6.57 8.41 16.05
N PRO A 156 6.74 9.29 17.06
CA PRO A 156 5.83 10.40 17.31
C PRO A 156 5.80 11.48 16.20
N LEU A 157 6.74 11.46 15.25
CA LEU A 157 6.72 12.35 14.08
C LEU A 157 5.81 11.85 12.95
N VAL A 158 5.23 10.65 13.08
CA VAL A 158 4.21 10.16 12.14
C VAL A 158 2.90 10.88 12.43
N GLN A 159 2.37 11.57 11.41
CA GLN A 159 1.17 12.40 11.47
C GLN A 159 -0.04 11.75 10.77
N VAL A 160 0.20 10.78 9.89
CA VAL A 160 -0.83 10.04 9.16
C VAL A 160 -0.53 8.55 9.22
N LEU A 161 -1.49 7.74 9.64
CA LEU A 161 -1.35 6.29 9.62
C LEU A 161 -1.89 5.75 8.30
N GLY A 162 -1.01 5.20 7.49
CA GLY A 162 -1.40 4.34 6.38
C GLY A 162 -1.67 2.93 6.87
N VAL A 163 -2.74 2.32 6.41
CA VAL A 163 -3.08 0.92 6.72
C VAL A 163 -3.32 0.16 5.44
N ASN A 164 -2.56 -0.92 5.25
CA ASN A 164 -2.79 -1.86 4.18
C ASN A 164 -3.75 -2.96 4.65
N ALA A 165 -4.90 -3.06 4.01
CA ALA A 165 -5.99 -3.95 4.39
C ALA A 165 -6.32 -4.91 3.25
N TYR A 166 -5.93 -6.17 3.40
CA TYR A 166 -6.26 -7.22 2.46
C TYR A 166 -7.32 -8.13 3.04
N HIS A 167 -8.17 -8.71 2.18
CA HIS A 167 -9.29 -9.60 2.53
C HIS A 167 -10.53 -8.94 3.11
N SER A 168 -10.40 -8.08 4.13
CA SER A 168 -11.53 -7.42 4.79
C SER A 168 -11.13 -6.06 5.35
N MET A 169 -12.10 -5.15 5.41
CA MET A 169 -11.98 -3.85 6.13
C MET A 169 -12.97 -3.74 7.29
N ALA A 170 -13.70 -4.82 7.61
CA ALA A 170 -14.71 -4.82 8.66
C ALA A 170 -14.10 -4.52 10.03
N GLY A 171 -14.66 -3.53 10.74
CA GLY A 171 -14.20 -3.13 12.07
C GLY A 171 -12.85 -2.42 12.10
N LEU A 172 -12.23 -2.18 10.95
CA LEU A 172 -10.86 -1.67 10.89
C LEU A 172 -10.74 -0.24 11.44
N PRO A 173 -11.56 0.74 11.03
CA PRO A 173 -11.55 2.07 11.66
C PRO A 173 -11.74 2.02 13.18
N SER A 174 -12.74 1.27 13.65
CA SER A 174 -13.00 1.12 15.10
C SER A 174 -11.80 0.54 15.86
N ARG A 175 -11.08 -0.45 15.29
CA ARG A 175 -9.85 -0.99 15.90
C ARG A 175 -8.73 0.03 15.99
N ILE A 176 -8.56 0.86 14.96
CA ILE A 176 -7.51 1.90 14.93
C ILE A 176 -7.78 2.97 15.99
N VAL A 177 -9.03 3.44 16.10
CA VAL A 177 -9.45 4.41 17.13
C VAL A 177 -9.30 3.79 18.52
N SER A 178 -9.71 2.54 18.72
CA SER A 178 -9.60 1.84 20.00
C SER A 178 -8.15 1.61 20.43
N ALA A 179 -7.21 1.51 19.49
CA ALA A 179 -5.77 1.45 19.75
C ALA A 179 -5.16 2.82 20.10
N GLY A 180 -5.96 3.89 20.16
CA GLY A 180 -5.52 5.22 20.56
C GLY A 180 -4.94 6.07 19.43
N TRP A 181 -5.03 5.63 18.17
CA TRP A 181 -4.63 6.48 17.04
C TRP A 181 -5.76 7.46 16.69
N MET A 182 -5.52 8.75 16.97
CA MET A 182 -6.52 9.82 16.80
C MET A 182 -6.22 10.78 15.64
N LEU A 183 -5.14 10.54 14.89
CA LEU A 183 -4.73 11.35 13.75
C LEU A 183 -5.32 10.79 12.43
N PRO A 184 -5.24 11.52 11.30
CA PRO A 184 -5.79 11.05 10.04
C PRO A 184 -5.28 9.65 9.63
N VAL A 185 -6.19 8.84 9.06
CA VAL A 185 -5.90 7.48 8.61
C VAL A 185 -6.17 7.37 7.11
N MET A 186 -5.29 6.70 6.38
CA MET A 186 -5.53 6.33 4.98
C MET A 186 -5.48 4.81 4.81
N ILE A 187 -6.42 4.23 4.07
CA ILE A 187 -6.29 2.84 3.62
C ILE A 187 -5.36 2.81 2.41
N THR A 188 -4.07 2.66 2.65
CA THR A 188 -3.00 2.85 1.67
C THR A 188 -2.86 1.73 0.66
N GLU A 189 -3.43 0.56 0.97
CA GLU A 189 -3.68 -0.54 0.03
C GLU A 189 -4.95 -1.23 0.49
N TYR A 190 -5.86 -1.53 -0.42
CA TYR A 190 -6.82 -2.58 -0.17
C TYR A 190 -7.12 -3.39 -1.42
N GLY A 191 -7.48 -4.64 -1.20
CA GLY A 191 -7.88 -5.55 -2.25
C GLY A 191 -8.18 -6.94 -1.70
N PRO A 192 -8.85 -7.78 -2.51
CA PRO A 192 -9.16 -9.13 -2.13
C PRO A 192 -7.88 -9.93 -1.93
N ARG A 193 -7.85 -10.76 -0.88
CA ARG A 193 -6.79 -11.75 -0.72
C ARG A 193 -7.06 -12.90 -1.69
N LEU A 194 -6.32 -12.91 -2.80
CA LEU A 194 -6.45 -13.96 -3.80
C LEU A 194 -5.59 -15.16 -3.38
N GLY A 195 -6.17 -16.36 -3.51
CA GLY A 195 -5.46 -17.65 -3.46
C GLY A 195 -4.46 -17.90 -2.33
N SER A 196 -4.80 -17.57 -1.08
CA SER A 196 -4.00 -18.03 0.08
C SER A 196 -4.83 -18.48 1.29
N SER A 197 -6.13 -18.71 1.09
CA SER A 197 -7.07 -19.16 2.12
C SER A 197 -7.98 -20.30 1.61
N ARG A 198 -8.50 -21.10 2.55
CA ARG A 198 -9.51 -22.16 2.31
C ARG A 198 -10.62 -21.62 1.40
N GLY A 199 -10.98 -22.37 0.36
CA GLY A 199 -12.05 -22.01 -0.58
C GLY A 199 -11.60 -21.48 -1.95
N ALA A 200 -10.30 -21.22 -2.15
CA ALA A 200 -9.80 -20.92 -3.50
C ALA A 200 -9.99 -22.12 -4.43
N ALA A 201 -10.50 -21.88 -5.65
CA ALA A 201 -10.65 -22.92 -6.66
C ALA A 201 -9.28 -23.55 -6.99
N GLN A 202 -9.28 -24.85 -7.23
CA GLN A 202 -8.06 -25.61 -7.51
C GLN A 202 -8.19 -26.39 -8.81
N ALA A 203 -7.12 -26.38 -9.61
CA ALA A 203 -6.99 -27.30 -10.72
C ALA A 203 -6.79 -28.75 -10.20
N PRO A 204 -7.06 -29.79 -11.00
CA PRO A 204 -6.92 -31.19 -10.58
C PRO A 204 -5.53 -31.58 -10.04
N TRP A 205 -4.47 -30.84 -10.40
CA TRP A 205 -3.10 -31.05 -9.91
C TRP A 205 -2.70 -30.14 -8.73
N GLY A 206 -3.69 -29.50 -8.09
CA GLY A 206 -3.51 -28.72 -6.85
C GLY A 206 -2.98 -27.30 -7.04
N ALA A 207 -2.96 -26.79 -8.28
CA ALA A 207 -2.67 -25.38 -8.52
C ALA A 207 -3.88 -24.51 -8.12
N LEU A 208 -3.64 -23.39 -7.45
CA LEU A 208 -4.70 -22.44 -7.12
C LEU A 208 -5.09 -21.66 -8.39
N ILE A 209 -6.38 -21.60 -8.66
CA ILE A 209 -6.95 -20.86 -9.79
C ILE A 209 -7.18 -19.42 -9.31
N GLU A 210 -6.55 -18.47 -10.00
CA GLU A 210 -6.79 -17.06 -9.76
C GLU A 210 -8.17 -16.65 -10.27
N PRO A 211 -8.96 -15.88 -9.49
CA PRO A 211 -10.20 -15.28 -9.99
C PRO A 211 -9.92 -14.32 -11.16
N SER A 212 -10.83 -14.25 -12.13
CA SER A 212 -10.83 -13.21 -13.17
C SER A 212 -11.05 -11.81 -12.56
N THR A 213 -10.70 -10.74 -13.28
CA THR A 213 -10.93 -9.37 -12.78
C THR A 213 -12.42 -9.05 -12.56
N THR A 214 -13.32 -9.64 -13.35
CA THR A 214 -14.77 -9.56 -13.15
C THR A 214 -15.21 -10.21 -11.83
N GLU A 215 -14.59 -11.33 -11.44
CA GLU A 215 -14.84 -11.97 -10.15
C GLU A 215 -14.18 -11.21 -8.98
N LYS A 216 -13.11 -10.44 -9.24
CA LYS A 216 -12.46 -9.60 -8.22
C LYS A 216 -13.27 -8.34 -7.89
N LYS A 217 -13.88 -7.68 -8.90
CA LYS A 217 -14.67 -6.44 -8.72
C LYS A 217 -15.66 -6.47 -7.54
N PRO A 218 -16.57 -7.46 -7.40
CA PRO A 218 -17.51 -7.49 -6.29
C PRO A 218 -16.82 -7.66 -4.93
N LEU A 219 -15.63 -8.27 -4.86
CA LEU A 219 -14.87 -8.40 -3.62
C LEU A 219 -14.29 -7.05 -3.15
N TYR A 220 -13.80 -6.23 -4.08
CA TYR A 220 -13.40 -4.86 -3.74
C TYR A 220 -14.60 -4.02 -3.26
N ALA A 221 -15.75 -4.14 -3.93
CA ALA A 221 -16.98 -3.46 -3.53
C ALA A 221 -17.46 -3.91 -2.14
N GLN A 222 -17.37 -5.21 -1.85
CA GLN A 222 -17.67 -5.73 -0.51
C GLN A 222 -16.77 -5.08 0.56
N MET A 223 -15.46 -5.04 0.35
CA MET A 223 -14.55 -4.43 1.32
C MET A 223 -14.87 -2.94 1.54
N TRP A 224 -15.16 -2.20 0.46
CA TRP A 224 -15.61 -0.81 0.58
C TRP A 224 -16.90 -0.68 1.41
N GLN A 225 -17.88 -1.56 1.20
CA GLN A 225 -19.10 -1.58 2.01
C GLN A 225 -18.84 -1.96 3.47
N GLU A 226 -17.86 -2.83 3.76
CA GLU A 226 -17.44 -3.12 5.13
C GLU A 226 -16.85 -1.87 5.81
N LEU A 227 -16.04 -1.10 5.09
CA LEU A 227 -15.49 0.17 5.57
C LEU A 227 -16.60 1.17 5.93
N LEU A 228 -17.55 1.37 5.02
CA LEU A 228 -18.63 2.35 5.21
C LEU A 228 -19.60 2.02 6.36
N ARG A 229 -19.69 0.74 6.74
CA ARG A 229 -20.55 0.31 7.84
C ARG A 229 -19.91 0.50 9.22
N ASP A 230 -18.62 0.80 9.27
CA ASP A 230 -17.93 1.04 10.53
C ASP A 230 -18.37 2.40 11.11
N PRO A 231 -18.73 2.49 12.40
CA PRO A 231 -19.12 3.76 13.02
C PRO A 231 -18.00 4.81 12.99
N GLU A 232 -16.74 4.38 12.91
CA GLU A 232 -15.56 5.25 12.85
C GLU A 232 -15.07 5.47 11.40
N ALA A 233 -15.87 5.13 10.37
CA ALA A 233 -15.48 5.26 8.96
C ALA A 233 -15.01 6.69 8.58
N SER A 234 -15.59 7.71 9.21
CA SER A 234 -15.23 9.12 9.01
C SER A 234 -13.79 9.48 9.43
N SER A 235 -13.12 8.62 10.22
CA SER A 235 -11.68 8.76 10.54
C SER A 235 -10.77 8.49 9.33
N ILE A 236 -11.30 7.85 8.28
CA ILE A 236 -10.58 7.50 7.07
C ILE A 236 -10.64 8.66 6.08
N VAL A 237 -9.48 9.29 5.85
CA VAL A 237 -9.36 10.46 4.97
C VAL A 237 -8.95 10.12 3.53
N GLY A 238 -8.76 8.84 3.22
CA GLY A 238 -8.38 8.41 1.88
C GLY A 238 -8.23 6.91 1.73
N THR A 239 -8.37 6.43 0.49
CA THR A 239 -8.19 5.01 0.16
C THR A 239 -7.45 4.83 -1.16
N PHE A 240 -6.76 3.70 -1.30
CA PHE A 240 -5.96 3.34 -2.45
C PHE A 240 -6.21 1.88 -2.82
N PRO A 241 -7.17 1.58 -3.72
CA PRO A 241 -7.34 0.23 -4.23
C PRO A 241 -6.03 -0.21 -4.90
N PHE A 242 -5.56 -1.40 -4.53
CA PHE A 242 -4.28 -1.94 -4.95
C PHE A 242 -4.46 -3.20 -5.81
N SER A 243 -3.71 -3.37 -6.91
CA SER A 243 -2.65 -2.50 -7.43
C SER A 243 -3.03 -1.82 -8.75
N TRP A 244 -2.74 -0.52 -8.86
CA TRP A 244 -2.87 0.27 -10.10
C TRP A 244 -1.54 0.29 -10.87
N GLY A 245 -1.25 -0.81 -11.53
CA GLY A 245 0.03 -1.04 -12.16
C GLY A 245 0.25 -2.50 -12.47
N TRP A 246 1.45 -2.85 -12.91
CA TRP A 246 1.91 -4.21 -13.11
C TRP A 246 3.22 -4.51 -12.40
N LYS A 247 3.24 -5.64 -11.71
CA LYS A 247 4.45 -6.32 -11.25
C LYS A 247 4.14 -7.82 -11.16
N TRP A 248 5.17 -8.65 -11.23
CA TRP A 248 5.00 -10.08 -11.01
C TRP A 248 4.75 -10.40 -9.52
N GLN A 249 3.69 -11.15 -9.22
CA GLN A 249 3.45 -11.69 -7.87
C GLN A 249 2.63 -12.98 -7.93
N TYR A 250 3.27 -14.13 -7.69
CA TYR A 250 2.71 -15.47 -7.91
C TYR A 250 2.37 -15.76 -9.37
N THR A 251 1.43 -15.01 -9.96
CA THR A 251 1.06 -14.98 -11.38
C THR A 251 1.34 -13.58 -11.95
N PRO A 252 1.32 -13.40 -13.28
CA PRO A 252 1.42 -12.07 -13.91
C PRO A 252 0.20 -11.17 -13.66
N THR A 253 -0.88 -11.68 -13.07
CA THR A 253 -2.20 -11.01 -13.01
C THR A 253 -2.75 -10.89 -11.59
N TRP A 254 -2.04 -11.46 -10.60
CA TRP A 254 -2.52 -11.66 -9.23
C TRP A 254 -3.17 -10.42 -8.62
N LEU A 255 -2.40 -9.37 -8.29
CA LEU A 255 -2.93 -8.13 -7.70
C LEU A 255 -3.02 -6.97 -8.69
N PHE A 256 -2.65 -7.19 -9.95
CA PHE A 256 -2.20 -6.09 -10.80
C PHE A 256 -3.23 -5.66 -11.85
N ALA A 257 -3.58 -4.38 -11.69
CA ALA A 257 -4.30 -3.44 -12.53
C ALA A 257 -3.82 -3.26 -13.96
N PHE A 258 -2.55 -3.60 -14.23
CA PHE A 258 -1.68 -3.54 -15.43
C PHE A 258 -1.16 -4.92 -15.84
N ASN A 259 -0.93 -5.25 -17.11
CA ASN A 259 -0.13 -6.38 -17.60
C ASN A 259 0.15 -6.15 -19.09
N GLN A 260 1.30 -6.60 -19.54
CA GLN A 260 1.77 -6.46 -20.92
C GLN A 260 1.54 -7.73 -21.77
N TRP A 261 0.77 -8.70 -21.25
CA TRP A 261 0.69 -10.05 -21.79
C TRP A 261 -0.67 -10.24 -22.46
N ALA A 262 -0.67 -10.70 -23.72
CA ALA A 262 -1.90 -10.98 -24.43
C ALA A 262 -2.74 -12.02 -23.66
N PRO A 263 -4.08 -11.87 -23.57
CA PRO A 263 -4.96 -12.82 -22.89
C PRO A 263 -4.77 -14.29 -23.34
N SER A 264 -4.39 -14.49 -24.60
CA SER A 264 -4.09 -15.79 -25.22
C SER A 264 -2.90 -16.52 -24.60
N ASN A 265 -2.04 -15.83 -23.83
CA ASN A 265 -0.86 -16.41 -23.19
C ASN A 265 -1.16 -16.99 -21.79
N PHE A 266 -2.40 -16.86 -21.30
CA PHE A 266 -2.81 -17.36 -19.99
C PHE A 266 -3.62 -18.64 -20.12
N THR A 267 -2.96 -19.75 -20.39
CA THR A 267 -3.56 -21.08 -20.23
C THR A 267 -3.05 -21.71 -18.93
N CYS A 268 -3.93 -22.41 -18.21
CA CYS A 268 -3.60 -23.18 -16.99
C CYS A 268 -2.62 -24.35 -17.27
N THR A 269 -1.98 -24.38 -18.44
CA THR A 269 -1.08 -25.44 -18.93
C THR A 269 0.38 -25.20 -18.57
N ASP A 270 0.74 -24.05 -17.97
CA ASP A 270 2.09 -23.79 -17.48
C ASP A 270 2.34 -24.63 -16.21
N ARG A 271 2.59 -25.93 -16.42
CA ARG A 271 2.98 -26.92 -15.40
C ARG A 271 4.36 -26.57 -14.85
N ARG A 272 4.50 -25.47 -14.11
CA ARG A 272 5.74 -25.20 -13.39
C ARG A 272 5.75 -26.02 -12.09
N PRO A 273 6.79 -26.85 -11.85
CA PRO A 273 6.88 -27.62 -10.63
C PRO A 273 6.94 -26.71 -9.41
N LYS A 274 6.48 -27.22 -8.26
CA LYS A 274 6.61 -26.58 -6.95
C LYS A 274 8.08 -26.17 -6.73
N VAL A 275 8.38 -24.88 -6.74
CA VAL A 275 9.69 -24.38 -6.27
C VAL A 275 9.53 -23.97 -4.80
N GLY A 276 10.22 -24.69 -3.91
CA GLY A 276 10.33 -24.30 -2.49
C GLY A 276 9.03 -24.39 -1.67
N GLY A 277 8.14 -25.35 -1.97
CA GLY A 277 6.94 -25.62 -1.16
C GLY A 277 5.76 -24.67 -1.37
N ARG A 278 5.84 -23.70 -2.29
CA ARG A 278 4.71 -22.83 -2.67
C ARG A 278 3.78 -23.56 -3.67
N PRO A 279 2.44 -23.38 -3.58
CA PRO A 279 1.51 -23.94 -4.55
C PRO A 279 1.78 -23.38 -5.96
N ALA A 280 1.50 -24.18 -6.99
CA ALA A 280 1.43 -23.68 -8.35
C ALA A 280 0.18 -22.80 -8.51
N PHE A 281 0.20 -21.86 -9.45
CA PHE A 281 -0.93 -20.94 -9.69
C PHE A 281 -1.29 -20.93 -11.17
N CYS A 282 -2.59 -20.90 -11.48
CA CYS A 282 -3.09 -20.65 -12.83
C CYS A 282 -3.52 -19.19 -12.94
N ALA A 283 -2.87 -18.45 -13.85
CA ALA A 283 -3.22 -17.07 -14.17
C ALA A 283 -4.59 -17.00 -14.83
N ALA A 284 -5.34 -15.93 -14.54
CA ALA A 284 -6.57 -15.59 -15.24
C ALA A 284 -6.32 -14.47 -16.25
N PRO A 285 -7.08 -14.39 -17.36
CA PRO A 285 -7.06 -13.22 -18.22
C PRO A 285 -7.36 -11.95 -17.42
N VAL A 286 -6.73 -10.84 -17.79
CA VAL A 286 -7.09 -9.54 -17.22
C VAL A 286 -7.94 -8.76 -18.20
N GLU A 287 -9.15 -8.45 -17.77
CA GLU A 287 -9.96 -7.37 -18.34
C GLU A 287 -9.77 -6.12 -17.48
N TRP A 288 -9.05 -5.13 -18.01
CA TRP A 288 -8.72 -3.88 -17.33
C TRP A 288 -9.97 -3.11 -16.89
N SER A 289 -11.02 -3.17 -17.70
CA SER A 289 -12.29 -2.48 -17.48
C SER A 289 -12.87 -2.77 -16.10
N ALA A 290 -12.87 -4.01 -15.63
CA ALA A 290 -13.54 -4.34 -14.36
C ALA A 290 -12.96 -3.61 -13.15
N ILE A 291 -11.63 -3.43 -13.08
CA ILE A 291 -10.99 -2.71 -11.96
C ILE A 291 -11.06 -1.19 -12.17
N VAL A 292 -10.93 -0.72 -13.41
CA VAL A 292 -11.14 0.68 -13.78
C VAL A 292 -12.55 1.14 -13.41
N ASP A 293 -13.56 0.36 -13.79
CA ASP A 293 -14.98 0.60 -13.50
C ASP A 293 -15.23 0.59 -12.01
N PHE A 294 -14.62 -0.35 -11.26
CA PHE A 294 -14.73 -0.36 -9.80
C PHE A 294 -14.22 0.95 -9.19
N VAL A 295 -13.03 1.41 -9.60
CA VAL A 295 -12.45 2.65 -9.10
C VAL A 295 -13.35 3.85 -9.41
N ALA A 296 -13.86 3.92 -10.64
CA ALA A 296 -14.81 4.96 -11.05
C ALA A 296 -16.08 4.93 -10.20
N GLU A 297 -16.72 3.76 -10.04
CA GLU A 297 -17.94 3.62 -9.25
C GLU A 297 -17.76 4.02 -7.77
N VAL A 298 -16.64 3.62 -7.14
CA VAL A 298 -16.31 4.05 -5.77
C VAL A 298 -16.18 5.56 -5.68
N TYR A 299 -15.45 6.17 -6.61
CA TYR A 299 -15.14 7.60 -6.54
C TYR A 299 -16.25 8.52 -7.05
N ASP A 300 -17.17 8.01 -7.85
CA ASP A 300 -18.44 8.66 -8.19
C ASP A 300 -19.49 8.53 -7.07
N GLY A 301 -19.20 7.72 -6.04
CA GLY A 301 -20.05 7.55 -4.87
C GLY A 301 -21.21 6.58 -5.09
N VAL A 302 -21.13 5.71 -6.11
CA VAL A 302 -22.12 4.64 -6.38
C VAL A 302 -22.34 3.78 -5.14
N TYR A 303 -21.29 3.59 -4.36
CA TYR A 303 -21.31 2.78 -3.15
C TYR A 303 -21.49 3.58 -1.85
N GLY A 304 -21.57 4.91 -1.91
CA GLY A 304 -21.54 5.81 -0.74
C GLY A 304 -20.15 6.41 -0.47
N ARG A 305 -20.06 7.27 0.56
CA ARG A 305 -18.82 7.94 1.00
C ARG A 305 -18.61 7.72 2.51
N PRO A 306 -17.36 7.54 2.99
CA PRO A 306 -17.05 7.48 4.42
C PRO A 306 -17.41 8.77 5.15
#